data_AF-A0A4Y9J791-F1
#
_entry.id   AF-A0A4Y9J791-F1
#
_cell.length_a   1.000
_cell.length_b   1.000
_cell.length_c   1.000
_cell.angle_alpha   90.00
_cell.angle_beta   90.00
_cell.angle_gamma   90.00
#
_symmetry.space_group_name_H-M   'P 1'
#
loop_
_entity.id
_entity.type
_entity.pdbx_description
1 polymer ?
#
loop_
_entity_poly.entity_id
_entity_poly.type
_entity_poly.pdbx_seq_one_letter_code
_entity_poly.pdbx_strand_id
1 'polypeptide(L)'
;MSKKKLLCRLGIASLLIGGGIVTTMALNGFSLNGTRQENYRKKQLNYLKEHEADMIAYIKKEYPKIESVQFDWSTFQVNAISNGWITTSGNKLSLKGKFNNLNNTRLRVEFYLENSEDIPNIKKIKLSDHPEIVTDNVWVPYE
;
A
#
# COMPACT_ATOMS: atom_id res chain seq x y z
N MET A 1 -4.29 -7.66 55.72
CA MET A 1 -4.29 -9.09 55.33
C MET A 1 -5.42 -9.37 54.33
N SER A 2 -5.03 -9.74 53.11
CA SER A 2 -5.74 -10.44 52.02
C SER A 2 -7.27 -10.40 51.89
N LYS A 3 -7.76 -9.80 50.79
CA LYS A 3 -8.90 -10.31 50.01
C LYS A 3 -8.52 -10.29 48.52
N LYS A 4 -7.88 -11.35 48.03
CA LYS A 4 -7.68 -11.57 46.59
C LYS A 4 -8.93 -12.25 46.04
N LYS A 5 -9.81 -11.49 45.37
CA LYS A 5 -10.82 -12.09 44.49
C LYS A 5 -10.13 -12.45 43.18
N LEU A 6 -10.07 -13.76 42.91
CA LEU A 6 -9.65 -14.36 41.65
C LEU A 6 -10.58 -13.85 40.54
N LEU A 7 -10.07 -13.03 39.61
CA LEU A 7 -10.80 -12.67 38.40
C LEU A 7 -10.13 -13.38 37.23
N CYS A 8 -10.76 -14.47 36.79
CA CYS A 8 -10.49 -15.10 35.50
C CYS A 8 -10.62 -14.05 34.40
N ARG A 9 -9.51 -13.63 33.81
CA ARG A 9 -9.50 -12.95 32.52
C ARG A 9 -9.09 -13.96 31.46
N LEU A 10 -10.05 -14.79 31.05
CA LEU A 10 -10.06 -15.34 29.70
C LEU A 10 -10.46 -14.18 28.78
N GLY A 11 -9.45 -13.44 28.35
CA GLY A 11 -9.56 -12.46 27.28
C GLY A 11 -8.47 -12.80 26.28
N ILE A 12 -8.75 -13.75 25.39
CA ILE A 12 -8.00 -13.85 24.14
C ILE A 12 -8.32 -12.54 23.40
N ALA A 13 -7.49 -11.53 23.60
CA ALA A 13 -7.45 -10.35 22.76
C ALA A 13 -6.79 -10.76 21.44
N SER A 14 -7.51 -11.52 20.62
CA SER A 14 -7.26 -11.55 19.18
C SER A 14 -7.76 -10.21 18.61
N LEU A 15 -7.03 -9.14 18.89
CA LEU A 15 -7.09 -7.89 18.12
C LEU A 15 -6.39 -8.14 16.79
N LEU A 16 -7.07 -8.87 15.91
CA LEU A 16 -6.84 -8.81 14.47
C LEU A 16 -8.00 -8.04 13.86
N ILE A 17 -8.15 -6.79 14.32
CA ILE A 17 -8.90 -5.78 13.59
C ILE A 17 -8.04 -5.48 12.36
N GLY A 18 -8.55 -5.83 11.19
CA GLY A 18 -7.91 -5.55 9.91
C GLY A 18 -7.34 -4.13 9.88
N GLY A 19 -6.07 -4.04 9.49
CA GLY A 19 -5.26 -2.83 9.55
C GLY A 19 -5.96 -1.61 8.95
N GLY A 20 -6.48 -0.77 9.82
CA GLY A 20 -7.22 0.43 9.47
C GLY A 20 -7.67 1.18 10.72
N ILE A 21 -6.80 1.32 11.72
CA ILE A 21 -6.96 2.43 12.67
C ILE A 21 -6.47 3.65 11.91
N VAL A 22 -7.39 4.48 11.42
CA VAL A 22 -7.10 5.87 11.07
C VAL A 22 -6.81 6.58 12.39
N THR A 23 -5.58 6.43 12.87
CA THR A 23 -5.09 7.22 13.99
C THR A 23 -4.83 8.61 13.41
N THR A 24 -5.66 9.56 13.82
CA THR A 24 -5.51 11.02 13.71
C THR A 24 -4.06 11.43 13.41
N MET A 25 -3.74 11.79 12.16
CA MET A 25 -2.43 12.35 11.84
C MET A 25 -2.39 13.78 12.37
N ALA A 26 -1.98 13.92 13.63
CA ALA A 26 -1.29 15.11 14.07
C ALA A 26 -0.01 15.24 13.23
N LEU A 27 0.09 16.31 12.44
CA LEU A 27 1.29 16.75 11.72
C LEU A 27 2.36 17.22 12.72
N ASN A 28 2.84 16.31 13.58
CA ASN A 28 3.90 16.59 14.52
C ASN A 28 5.18 15.88 14.03
N GLY A 29 6.04 16.65 13.37
CA GLY A 29 7.47 16.36 13.30
C GLY A 29 7.97 15.68 12.02
N PHE A 30 7.99 16.41 10.91
CA PHE A 30 8.95 16.07 9.85
C PHE A 30 10.33 16.63 10.23
N SER A 31 11.11 15.84 10.97
CA SER A 31 12.56 15.99 11.01
C SER A 31 13.14 15.36 9.74
N LEU A 32 13.79 16.20 8.91
CA LEU A 32 14.45 15.81 7.66
C LEU A 32 15.96 15.70 7.91
N ASN A 33 16.39 14.62 8.57
CA ASN A 33 17.80 14.35 8.87
C ASN A 33 18.43 13.32 7.91
N GLY A 34 17.84 13.08 6.73
CA GLY A 34 18.34 12.15 5.71
C GLY A 34 18.79 12.86 4.42
N THR A 35 19.32 12.07 3.49
CA THR A 35 19.66 12.54 2.13
C THR A 35 18.41 13.08 1.42
N ARG A 36 18.61 13.95 0.42
CA ARG A 36 17.53 14.52 -0.40
C ARG A 36 16.57 13.42 -0.92
N GLN A 37 17.13 12.33 -1.46
CA GLN A 37 16.36 11.22 -2.01
C GLN A 37 15.53 10.48 -0.94
N GLU A 38 16.11 10.22 0.24
CA GLU A 38 15.38 9.59 1.35
C GLU A 38 14.20 10.46 1.81
N ASN A 39 14.39 11.78 1.84
CA ASN A 39 13.34 12.72 2.23
C ASN A 39 12.15 12.68 1.26
N TYR A 40 12.39 12.63 -0.05
CA TYR A 40 11.29 12.50 -1.03
C TYR A 40 10.61 11.14 -0.97
N ARG A 41 11.37 10.04 -0.86
CA ARG A 41 10.80 8.69 -0.71
C ARG A 41 9.91 8.58 0.53
N LYS A 42 10.30 9.20 1.65
CA LYS A 42 9.48 9.26 2.87
C LYS A 42 8.19 10.03 2.65
N LYS A 43 8.24 11.17 1.95
CA LYS A 43 7.03 11.96 1.61
C LYS A 43 6.09 11.18 0.69
N GLN A 44 6.62 10.53 -0.34
CA GLN A 44 5.84 9.68 -1.26
C GLN A 44 5.17 8.52 -0.51
N LEU A 45 5.92 7.80 0.35
CA LEU A 45 5.35 6.71 1.13
C LEU A 45 4.27 7.18 2.11
N ASN A 46 4.47 8.33 2.76
CA ASN A 46 3.46 8.90 3.64
C ASN A 46 2.19 9.31 2.87
N TYR A 47 2.34 9.94 1.71
CA TYR A 47 1.22 10.25 0.84
C TYR A 47 0.41 8.99 0.49
N LEU A 48 1.07 7.88 0.11
CA LEU A 48 0.37 6.63 -0.20
C LEU A 48 -0.39 6.07 1.00
N LYS A 49 0.15 6.20 2.22
CA LYS A 49 -0.53 5.77 3.46
C LYS A 49 -1.72 6.68 3.78
N GLU A 50 -1.58 7.99 3.60
CA GLU A 50 -2.69 8.95 3.76
C GLU A 50 -3.83 8.69 2.77
N HIS A 51 -3.47 8.28 1.55
CA HIS A 51 -4.42 7.97 0.47
C HIS A 51 -4.75 6.47 0.33
N GLU A 52 -4.47 5.65 1.35
CA GLU A 52 -4.75 4.21 1.31
C GLU A 52 -6.22 3.93 0.97
N ALA A 53 -7.14 4.61 1.65
CA ALA A 53 -8.57 4.46 1.42
C ALA A 53 -8.99 4.80 -0.02
N ASP A 54 -8.39 5.84 -0.61
CA ASP A 54 -8.67 6.23 -2.00
C ASP A 54 -8.16 5.18 -2.99
N MET A 55 -6.96 4.62 -2.74
CA MET A 55 -6.42 3.54 -3.57
C MET A 55 -7.31 2.29 -3.50
N ILE A 56 -7.79 1.94 -2.31
CA ILE A 56 -8.71 0.82 -2.10
C ILE A 56 -10.03 1.09 -2.83
N ALA A 57 -10.60 2.29 -2.70
CA ALA A 57 -11.83 2.66 -3.38
C ALA A 57 -11.71 2.55 -4.91
N TYR A 58 -10.57 2.99 -5.47
CA TYR A 58 -10.27 2.81 -6.89
C TYR A 58 -10.22 1.32 -7.28
N ILE A 59 -9.47 0.48 -6.54
CA ILE A 59 -9.35 -0.95 -6.82
C ILE A 59 -10.72 -1.63 -6.80
N LYS A 60 -11.54 -1.35 -5.78
CA LYS A 60 -12.88 -1.93 -5.64
C LYS A 60 -13.85 -1.49 -6.74
N LYS A 61 -13.71 -0.24 -7.21
CA LYS A 61 -14.50 0.27 -8.33
C LYS A 61 -14.18 -0.49 -9.62
N GLU A 62 -12.91 -0.71 -9.90
CA GLU A 62 -12.46 -1.41 -11.11
C GLU A 62 -12.66 -2.94 -11.01
N TYR A 63 -12.55 -3.50 -9.80
CA TYR A 63 -12.67 -4.94 -9.52
C TYR A 63 -13.64 -5.18 -8.36
N PRO A 64 -14.96 -5.19 -8.59
CA PRO A 64 -15.98 -5.27 -7.53
C PRO A 64 -15.95 -6.52 -6.66
N LYS A 65 -15.34 -7.62 -7.13
CA LYS A 65 -15.14 -8.86 -6.35
C LYS A 65 -13.99 -8.77 -5.33
N ILE A 66 -13.20 -7.69 -5.37
CA ILE A 66 -12.21 -7.40 -4.34
C ILE A 66 -12.91 -6.73 -3.15
N GLU A 67 -13.03 -7.46 -2.04
CA GLU A 67 -13.67 -7.01 -0.82
C GLU A 67 -12.68 -6.35 0.16
N SER A 68 -11.41 -6.75 0.13
CA SER A 68 -10.36 -6.19 0.97
C SER A 68 -9.03 -6.12 0.22
N VAL A 69 -8.18 -5.16 0.58
CA VAL A 69 -6.83 -5.01 0.02
C VAL A 69 -5.85 -4.85 1.18
N GLN A 70 -4.68 -5.47 1.05
CA GLN A 70 -3.58 -5.42 2.02
C GLN A 70 -2.32 -4.97 1.29
N PHE A 71 -1.93 -3.71 1.43
CA PHE A 71 -0.72 -3.20 0.81
C PHE A 71 0.54 -3.66 1.56
N ASP A 72 1.56 -4.04 0.81
CA ASP A 72 2.89 -4.30 1.34
C ASP A 72 3.77 -3.07 1.13
N TRP A 73 3.76 -2.17 2.12
CA TRP A 73 4.51 -0.92 2.11
C TRP A 73 6.03 -1.11 1.89
N SER A 74 6.58 -2.28 2.20
CA SER A 74 8.00 -2.58 1.98
C SER A 74 8.34 -2.73 0.50
N THR A 75 7.35 -2.99 -0.35
CA THR A 75 7.51 -3.13 -1.81
C THR A 75 7.45 -1.82 -2.57
N PHE A 76 7.28 -0.71 -1.86
CA PHE A 76 7.27 0.64 -2.43
C PHE A 76 8.60 0.94 -3.16
N GLN A 77 8.49 1.29 -4.43
CA GLN A 77 9.65 1.64 -5.26
C GLN A 77 9.30 2.72 -6.27
N VAL A 78 10.33 3.46 -6.69
CA VAL A 78 10.26 4.46 -7.76
C VAL A 78 11.38 4.11 -8.74
N ASN A 79 11.01 3.80 -9.98
CA ASN A 79 11.93 3.37 -11.02
C ASN A 79 11.79 4.27 -12.25
N ALA A 80 12.89 4.58 -12.92
CA ALA A 80 12.85 5.32 -14.18
C ALA A 80 12.14 4.50 -15.26
N ILE A 81 11.34 5.16 -16.08
CA ILE A 81 10.75 4.58 -17.29
C ILE A 81 11.73 4.86 -18.43
N SER A 82 12.44 3.82 -18.88
CA SER A 82 13.31 3.87 -20.05
C SER A 82 12.72 3.04 -21.18
N ASN A 83 12.74 3.58 -22.40
CA ASN A 83 12.30 2.92 -23.62
C ASN A 83 13.49 2.49 -24.52
N GLY A 84 14.70 2.35 -23.96
CA GLY A 84 15.86 1.87 -24.70
C GLY A 84 16.59 2.93 -25.54
N TRP A 85 16.12 4.18 -25.58
CA TRP A 85 16.89 5.34 -26.08
C TRP A 85 17.15 6.32 -24.94
N ILE A 86 18.19 7.14 -25.05
CA ILE A 86 18.90 7.90 -23.99
C ILE A 86 18.01 8.86 -23.15
N THR A 87 16.71 8.98 -23.47
CA THR A 87 15.74 9.82 -22.77
C THR A 87 14.86 9.01 -21.83
N THR A 88 14.95 9.24 -20.51
CA THR A 88 13.93 8.78 -19.56
C THR A 88 12.62 9.52 -19.81
N SER A 89 11.55 8.80 -20.12
CA SER A 89 10.21 9.36 -20.39
C SER A 89 9.41 9.62 -19.10
N GLY A 90 10.08 9.77 -17.96
CA GLY A 90 9.48 9.89 -16.63
C GLY A 90 9.86 8.75 -15.70
N ASN A 91 9.14 8.65 -14.59
CA ASN A 91 9.36 7.71 -13.51
C ASN A 91 8.06 6.99 -13.14
N LYS A 92 8.19 5.82 -12.55
CA LYS A 92 7.08 4.98 -12.13
C LYS A 92 7.22 4.65 -10.66
N LEU A 93 6.24 5.10 -9.87
CA LEU A 93 6.05 4.64 -8.52
C LEU A 93 5.18 3.39 -8.55
N SER A 94 5.55 2.34 -7.83
CA SER A 94 4.74 1.13 -7.72
C SER A 94 4.69 0.61 -6.28
N LEU A 95 3.54 0.04 -5.92
CA LEU A 95 3.30 -0.59 -4.62
C LEU A 95 2.52 -1.90 -4.84
N LYS A 96 3.00 -3.00 -4.25
CA LYS A 96 2.33 -4.29 -4.33
C LYS A 96 1.33 -4.44 -3.20
N GLY A 97 0.29 -5.24 -3.44
CA GLY A 97 -0.67 -5.63 -2.43
C GLY A 97 -1.19 -7.03 -2.68
N LYS A 98 -1.88 -7.55 -1.66
CA LYS A 98 -2.75 -8.72 -1.75
C LYS A 98 -4.20 -8.27 -1.58
N PHE A 99 -5.13 -9.18 -1.82
CA PHE A 99 -6.55 -8.89 -1.67
C PHE A 99 -7.32 -10.08 -1.12
N ASN A 100 -8.52 -9.80 -0.60
CA ASN A 100 -9.47 -10.74 -0.01
C ASN A 100 -8.88 -11.57 1.14
N ASN A 101 -7.84 -11.06 1.81
CA ASN A 101 -7.08 -11.76 2.85
C ASN A 101 -6.46 -13.09 2.36
N LEU A 102 -6.24 -13.21 1.05
CA LEU A 102 -5.66 -14.39 0.44
C LEU A 102 -4.16 -14.20 0.23
N ASN A 103 -3.37 -15.21 0.59
CA ASN A 103 -1.92 -15.13 0.47
C ASN A 103 -1.40 -15.42 -0.94
N ASN A 104 -2.22 -16.11 -1.74
CA ASN A 104 -1.96 -16.51 -3.12
C ASN A 104 -2.54 -15.52 -4.14
N THR A 105 -2.80 -14.28 -3.72
CA THR A 105 -3.23 -13.20 -4.61
C THR A 105 -2.14 -12.15 -4.77
N ARG A 106 -2.18 -11.41 -5.86
CA ARG A 106 -1.32 -10.25 -6.06
C ARG A 106 -2.02 -9.17 -6.87
N LEU A 107 -1.71 -7.92 -6.52
CA LEU A 107 -1.99 -6.75 -7.34
C LEU A 107 -0.81 -5.77 -7.23
N ARG A 108 -0.73 -4.82 -8.18
CA ARG A 108 0.25 -3.74 -8.14
C ARG A 108 -0.40 -2.45 -8.59
N VAL A 109 -0.46 -1.47 -7.70
CA VAL A 109 -0.83 -0.10 -8.05
C VAL A 109 0.39 0.66 -8.54
N GLU A 110 0.18 1.53 -9.51
CA GLU A 110 1.23 2.34 -10.11
C GLU A 110 0.79 3.80 -10.25
N PHE A 111 1.77 4.69 -10.18
CA PHE A 111 1.63 6.11 -10.49
C PHE A 111 2.75 6.52 -11.45
N TYR A 112 2.38 7.28 -12.47
CA TYR A 112 3.36 7.98 -13.29
C TYR A 112 3.81 9.26 -12.58
N LEU A 113 5.12 9.49 -12.57
CA LEU A 113 5.76 10.69 -12.06
C LEU A 113 6.60 11.32 -13.17
N GLU A 114 6.58 12.65 -13.30
CA GLU A 114 7.46 13.33 -14.25
C GLU A 114 8.91 13.24 -13.75
N ASN A 115 9.14 13.60 -12.48
CA ASN A 115 10.40 13.46 -11.78
C ASN A 115 10.31 12.39 -10.68
N SER A 116 11.44 11.72 -10.38
CA SER A 116 11.49 10.66 -9.36
C SER A 116 11.19 11.17 -7.94
N GLU A 117 11.30 12.48 -7.73
CA GLU A 117 11.05 13.17 -6.46
C GLU A 117 9.61 13.68 -6.31
N ASP A 118 8.79 13.61 -7.36
CA ASP A 118 7.43 14.14 -7.35
C ASP A 118 6.50 13.32 -6.43
N ILE A 119 5.53 14.00 -5.81
CA ILE A 119 4.46 13.34 -5.07
C ILE A 119 3.46 12.74 -6.07
N PRO A 120 3.05 11.46 -5.92
CA PRO A 120 2.04 10.88 -6.81
C PRO A 120 0.71 11.63 -6.71
N ASN A 121 -0.09 11.54 -7.77
CA ASN A 121 -1.43 12.11 -7.78
C ASN A 121 -2.45 10.97 -7.76
N ILE A 122 -3.29 10.92 -6.73
CA ILE A 122 -4.31 9.88 -6.57
C ILE A 122 -5.23 9.72 -7.79
N LYS A 123 -5.50 10.81 -8.52
CA LYS A 123 -6.32 10.79 -9.75
C LYS A 123 -5.64 10.09 -10.93
N LYS A 124 -4.32 9.89 -10.87
CA LYS A 124 -3.50 9.20 -11.88
C LYS A 124 -3.14 7.77 -11.46
N ILE A 125 -3.81 7.23 -10.44
CA ILE A 125 -3.65 5.82 -10.05
C ILE A 125 -4.03 4.91 -11.22
N LYS A 126 -3.29 3.82 -11.37
CA LYS A 126 -3.64 2.69 -12.23
C LYS A 126 -3.20 1.38 -11.60
N LEU A 127 -3.73 0.28 -12.10
CA LEU A 127 -3.14 -1.05 -11.86
C LEU A 127 -2.14 -1.35 -12.98
N SER A 128 -1.02 -1.99 -12.62
CA SER A 128 0.00 -2.45 -13.59
C SER A 128 -0.61 -3.44 -14.57
N ASP A 129 -1.35 -4.40 -14.02
CA ASP A 129 -1.95 -5.56 -14.67
C ASP A 129 -3.24 -5.90 -13.91
N HIS A 130 -4.03 -6.84 -14.43
CA HIS A 130 -5.21 -7.33 -13.71
C HIS A 130 -4.76 -7.95 -12.37
N PRO A 131 -5.56 -7.83 -11.29
CA PRO A 131 -5.35 -8.61 -10.08
C PRO A 131 -5.35 -10.10 -10.42
N GLU A 132 -4.47 -10.86 -9.79
CA GLU A 132 -4.29 -12.28 -10.10
C GLU A 132 -4.38 -13.14 -8.83
N ILE A 133 -4.76 -14.39 -9.02
CA ILE A 133 -4.76 -15.44 -8.01
C ILE A 133 -3.97 -16.66 -8.52
N VAL A 134 -3.29 -17.39 -7.64
CA VAL A 134 -2.68 -18.66 -7.99
C VAL A 134 -3.70 -19.78 -7.90
N THR A 135 -3.88 -20.49 -9.01
CA THR A 135 -4.65 -21.72 -9.15
C THR A 135 -3.76 -22.76 -9.81
N ASP A 136 -3.64 -23.97 -9.25
CA ASP A 136 -2.79 -25.05 -9.80
C ASP A 136 -1.35 -24.60 -10.13
N ASN A 137 -0.74 -23.79 -9.25
CA ASN A 137 0.58 -23.18 -9.42
C ASN A 137 0.73 -22.19 -10.59
N VAL A 138 -0.37 -21.77 -11.21
CA VAL A 138 -0.40 -20.78 -12.30
C VAL A 138 -1.08 -19.51 -11.81
N TRP A 139 -0.50 -18.34 -12.13
CA TRP A 139 -1.15 -17.06 -11.93
C TRP A 139 -2.20 -16.86 -13.02
N VAL A 140 -3.45 -16.69 -12.60
CA VAL A 140 -4.57 -16.41 -13.49
C VAL A 140 -5.25 -15.10 -13.10
N PRO A 141 -5.83 -14.35 -14.04
CA PRO A 141 -6.63 -13.18 -13.71
C PRO A 141 -7.72 -13.53 -12.70
N TYR A 142 -7.88 -12.68 -11.69
CA TYR A 142 -8.95 -12.78 -10.73
C TYR A 142 -10.18 -12.08 -11.30
N GLU A 143 -11.06 -12.88 -11.91
CA GLU A 143 -12.31 -12.42 -12.51
C GLU A 143 -13.44 -12.26 -11.51
#